data_AF-A0A1X1K402-F1
#
_entry.id   AF-A0A1X1K402-F1
#
_cell.length_a   1.000
_cell.length_b   1.000
_cell.length_c   1.000
_cell.angle_alpha   90.00
_cell.angle_beta   90.00
_cell.angle_gamma   90.00
#
_symmetry.space_group_name_H-M   'P 1'
#
loop_
_entity.id
_entity.type
_entity.pdbx_description
1 polymer ?
#
loop_
_entity_poly.entity_id
_entity_poly.type
_entity_poly.pdbx_seq_one_letter_code
_entity_poly.pdbx_strand_id
1 'polypeptide(L)'
;MRRIEGMDITVKEILDTLRYESVDFVEMLDIDDEDNFNAIVSLLSYYEKEYNDSYDNLSNLRITSKDDDNYTFSSIQNYYSEYYSGRTLFKYREYMEQLVEKRCPVCDCSFAYSQVTLDHILPKSKFPFLSITPINLVPTCYNCNMRKNDGIPSKVLNPYFHGFSPFDYLTIIIKVNVEKPFESIIDINFADLNVVHQEQVMYIRENIDLYKLRQKYLDLTNIAFLKLMDEFQQVIHLNSDVYSITELKGYFLCLDNYVDSEGYKFIDESYLRHLCILTINENTEFLTCLAKHLNILVNYSDKLADSIKNLEAKAQEELINHRANCLELIKGVLPLILFIGIYELKNSYLELIDFRGVFQSEQMVFNFRPEGKYSELINSHKSFNVNESLLLSIVKPENKAGTEIVIPLSNGNFCILLIEGSFDINSQHLEELNPIINQILR
;
A
#
# COMPACT_ATOMS: atom_id res chain seq x y z
N MET A 1 -11.95 -8.14 -5.49
CA MET A 1 -12.89 -9.20 -5.90
C MET A 1 -12.30 -9.87 -7.12
N ARG A 2 -11.84 -11.10 -6.97
CA ARG A 2 -11.32 -11.92 -8.07
C ARG A 2 -12.47 -12.46 -8.92
N ARG A 3 -12.30 -12.39 -10.24
CA ARG A 3 -13.22 -13.03 -11.19
C ARG A 3 -13.04 -14.55 -11.13
N ILE A 4 -14.15 -15.27 -11.14
CA ILE A 4 -14.19 -16.73 -11.17
C ILE A 4 -14.50 -17.15 -12.60
N GLU A 5 -13.65 -18.01 -13.16
CA GLU A 5 -13.84 -18.59 -14.50
C GLU A 5 -14.35 -20.04 -14.38
N GLY A 6 -15.00 -20.55 -15.43
CA GLY A 6 -15.38 -21.97 -15.52
C GLY A 6 -16.70 -22.36 -14.85
N MET A 7 -17.53 -21.40 -14.43
CA MET A 7 -18.87 -21.70 -13.94
C MET A 7 -19.82 -22.03 -15.09
N ASP A 8 -20.27 -23.28 -15.16
CA ASP A 8 -21.09 -23.83 -16.25
C ASP A 8 -22.32 -24.61 -15.76
N ILE A 9 -22.48 -24.80 -14.44
CA ILE A 9 -23.63 -25.50 -13.87
C ILE A 9 -24.89 -24.66 -14.03
N THR A 10 -25.95 -25.28 -14.53
CA THR A 10 -27.28 -24.69 -14.70
C THR A 10 -28.23 -25.11 -13.58
N VAL A 11 -29.27 -24.29 -13.33
CA VAL A 11 -30.33 -24.67 -12.38
C VAL A 11 -31.08 -25.92 -12.81
N LYS A 12 -31.13 -26.20 -14.12
CA LYS A 12 -31.72 -27.42 -14.66
C LYS A 12 -31.00 -28.67 -14.15
N GLU A 13 -29.66 -28.69 -14.18
CA GLU A 13 -28.88 -29.84 -13.68
C GLU A 13 -29.06 -30.07 -12.18
N ILE A 14 -29.25 -28.97 -11.43
CA ILE A 14 -29.56 -29.02 -10.00
C ILE A 14 -30.93 -29.68 -9.79
N LEU A 15 -31.95 -29.25 -10.52
CA LEU A 15 -33.30 -29.82 -10.44
C LEU A 15 -33.34 -31.29 -10.89
N ASP A 16 -32.63 -31.63 -11.96
CA ASP A 16 -32.52 -33.02 -12.44
C ASP A 16 -31.89 -33.89 -11.34
N THR A 17 -30.81 -33.44 -10.70
CA THR A 17 -30.20 -34.18 -9.58
C THR A 17 -31.17 -34.34 -8.41
N LEU A 18 -31.87 -33.28 -8.00
CA LEU A 18 -32.85 -33.37 -6.91
C LEU A 18 -33.98 -34.35 -7.24
N ARG A 19 -34.47 -34.37 -8.48
CA ARG A 19 -35.51 -35.31 -8.93
C ARG A 19 -35.10 -36.76 -8.79
N TYR A 20 -33.84 -37.10 -9.11
CA TYR A 20 -33.37 -38.49 -9.07
C TYR A 20 -32.82 -38.92 -7.70
N GLU A 21 -32.31 -37.98 -6.91
CA GLU A 21 -31.52 -38.28 -5.71
C GLU A 21 -32.16 -37.75 -4.40
N SER A 22 -33.33 -37.09 -4.43
CA SER A 22 -34.02 -36.59 -3.23
C SER A 22 -35.50 -36.99 -3.18
N VAL A 23 -35.84 -37.92 -2.28
CA VAL A 23 -37.23 -38.38 -2.07
C VAL A 23 -38.10 -37.24 -1.55
N ASP A 24 -37.60 -36.45 -0.60
CA ASP A 24 -38.30 -35.28 -0.04
C ASP A 24 -38.67 -34.26 -1.13
N PHE A 25 -37.81 -34.06 -2.13
CA PHE A 25 -38.06 -33.16 -3.26
C PHE A 25 -39.21 -33.63 -4.14
N VAL A 26 -39.25 -34.92 -4.44
CA VAL A 26 -40.32 -35.53 -5.26
C VAL A 26 -41.66 -35.50 -4.53
N GLU A 27 -41.67 -35.83 -3.23
CA GLU A 27 -42.89 -35.79 -2.40
C GLU A 27 -43.45 -34.38 -2.23
N MET A 28 -42.58 -33.37 -2.05
CA MET A 28 -42.99 -31.99 -1.80
C MET A 28 -43.65 -31.31 -3.00
N LEU A 29 -43.30 -31.72 -4.22
CA LEU A 29 -43.80 -31.14 -5.46
C LEU A 29 -44.88 -32.00 -6.13
N ASP A 30 -45.31 -33.10 -5.49
CA ASP A 30 -46.29 -34.06 -6.05
C ASP A 30 -45.86 -34.55 -7.47
N ILE A 31 -44.54 -34.80 -7.65
CA ILE A 31 -43.90 -35.00 -8.98
C ILE A 31 -43.98 -36.46 -9.47
N ASP A 32 -45.11 -37.14 -9.30
CA ASP A 32 -45.39 -38.29 -10.16
C ASP A 32 -45.81 -37.83 -11.57
N ASP A 33 -46.04 -36.52 -11.75
CA ASP A 33 -46.38 -35.87 -13.02
C ASP A 33 -45.15 -35.18 -13.66
N GLU A 34 -44.73 -35.69 -14.81
CA GLU A 34 -43.63 -35.15 -15.62
C GLU A 34 -43.89 -33.70 -16.08
N ASP A 35 -45.16 -33.32 -16.25
CA ASP A 35 -45.55 -31.96 -16.68
C ASP A 35 -45.28 -30.93 -15.58
N ASN A 36 -45.51 -31.27 -14.31
CA ASN A 36 -45.23 -30.39 -13.17
C ASN A 36 -43.73 -30.15 -13.01
N PHE A 37 -42.90 -31.18 -13.16
CA PHE A 37 -41.44 -31.02 -13.15
C PHE A 37 -40.97 -30.09 -14.27
N ASN A 38 -41.47 -30.32 -15.49
CA ASN A 38 -41.10 -29.52 -16.65
C ASN A 38 -41.51 -28.05 -16.49
N ALA A 39 -42.64 -27.77 -15.82
CA ALA A 39 -43.07 -26.42 -15.49
C ALA A 39 -42.08 -25.72 -14.54
N ILE A 40 -41.63 -26.41 -13.49
CA ILE A 40 -40.65 -25.89 -12.51
C ILE A 40 -39.29 -25.66 -13.18
N VAL A 41 -38.81 -26.62 -13.98
CA VAL A 41 -37.57 -26.46 -14.75
C VAL A 41 -37.66 -25.24 -15.65
N SER A 42 -38.77 -25.06 -16.36
CA SER A 42 -38.99 -23.90 -17.23
C SER A 42 -39.01 -22.58 -16.44
N LEU A 43 -39.68 -22.56 -15.28
CA LEU A 43 -39.76 -21.39 -14.41
C LEU A 43 -38.37 -20.97 -13.89
N LEU A 44 -37.61 -21.88 -13.30
CA LEU A 44 -36.31 -21.54 -12.73
C LEU A 44 -35.28 -21.24 -13.81
N SER A 45 -35.34 -21.94 -14.95
CA SER A 45 -34.47 -21.64 -16.11
C SER A 45 -34.78 -20.25 -16.69
N TYR A 46 -36.05 -19.81 -16.65
CA TYR A 46 -36.41 -18.43 -17.00
C TYR A 46 -35.74 -17.43 -16.06
N TYR A 47 -35.80 -17.63 -14.74
CA TYR A 47 -35.12 -16.74 -13.78
C TYR A 47 -33.60 -16.76 -13.90
N GLU A 48 -32.99 -17.93 -14.13
CA GLU A 48 -31.54 -18.03 -14.40
C GLU A 48 -31.16 -17.28 -15.68
N LYS A 49 -31.99 -17.37 -16.73
CA LYS A 49 -31.79 -16.59 -17.95
C LYS A 49 -31.93 -15.09 -17.71
N GLU A 50 -32.98 -14.64 -17.04
CA GLU A 50 -33.17 -13.22 -16.69
C GLU A 50 -31.99 -12.68 -15.86
N TYR A 51 -31.46 -13.50 -14.94
CA TYR A 51 -30.24 -13.19 -14.20
C TYR A 51 -29.06 -12.96 -15.14
N ASN A 52 -28.80 -13.91 -16.04
CA ASN A 52 -27.70 -13.81 -16.99
C ASN A 52 -27.89 -12.62 -17.95
N ASP A 53 -29.09 -12.40 -18.48
CA ASP A 53 -29.37 -11.29 -19.39
C ASP A 53 -29.22 -9.92 -18.68
N SER A 54 -29.37 -9.90 -17.35
CA SER A 54 -29.30 -8.71 -16.50
C SER A 54 -28.07 -8.64 -15.60
N TYR A 55 -26.98 -9.38 -15.86
CA TYR A 55 -25.85 -9.52 -14.92
C TYR A 55 -25.22 -8.17 -14.52
N ASP A 56 -25.23 -7.18 -15.42
CA ASP A 56 -24.71 -5.83 -15.19
C ASP A 56 -25.65 -4.94 -14.35
N ASN A 57 -26.91 -5.34 -14.18
CA ASN A 57 -27.98 -4.54 -13.56
C ASN A 57 -28.89 -5.40 -12.66
N LEU A 58 -28.32 -6.39 -11.96
CA LEU A 58 -29.09 -7.35 -11.14
C LEU A 58 -29.92 -6.71 -10.03
N SER A 59 -29.55 -5.50 -9.59
CA SER A 59 -30.34 -4.70 -8.63
C SER A 59 -31.72 -4.32 -9.17
N ASN A 60 -31.93 -4.34 -10.50
CA ASN A 60 -33.19 -4.05 -11.15
C ASN A 60 -34.12 -5.26 -11.27
N LEU A 61 -33.66 -6.47 -10.91
CA LEU A 61 -34.53 -7.65 -10.94
C LEU A 61 -35.67 -7.49 -9.94
N ARG A 62 -36.87 -7.88 -10.36
CA ARG A 62 -38.08 -7.79 -9.54
C ARG A 62 -37.96 -8.70 -8.32
N ILE A 63 -38.11 -8.11 -7.13
CA ILE A 63 -38.20 -8.85 -5.87
C ILE A 63 -39.46 -9.72 -5.89
N THR A 64 -39.34 -10.96 -5.43
CA THR A 64 -40.48 -11.86 -5.31
C THR A 64 -41.40 -11.41 -4.18
N SER A 65 -42.69 -11.25 -4.50
CA SER A 65 -43.74 -10.83 -3.58
C SER A 65 -44.80 -11.91 -3.42
N LYS A 66 -45.60 -11.83 -2.35
CA LYS A 66 -46.71 -12.78 -2.11
C LYS A 66 -47.79 -12.75 -3.19
N ASP A 67 -47.83 -11.67 -3.97
CA ASP A 67 -48.80 -11.46 -5.04
C ASP A 67 -48.30 -12.00 -6.39
N ASP A 68 -47.11 -12.60 -6.45
CA ASP A 68 -46.62 -13.22 -7.67
C ASP A 68 -47.34 -14.55 -7.93
N ASP A 69 -47.77 -14.78 -9.17
CA ASP A 69 -48.52 -15.99 -9.56
C ASP A 69 -47.80 -17.30 -9.20
N ASN A 70 -46.46 -17.27 -9.19
CA ASN A 70 -45.61 -18.42 -8.88
C ASN A 70 -45.17 -18.48 -7.40
N TYR A 71 -45.69 -17.62 -6.51
CA TYR A 71 -45.21 -17.50 -5.13
C TYR A 71 -45.34 -18.80 -4.32
N THR A 72 -46.30 -19.67 -4.68
CA THR A 72 -46.47 -21.00 -4.10
C THR A 72 -45.21 -21.87 -4.21
N PHE A 73 -44.37 -21.64 -5.22
CA PHE A 73 -43.09 -22.34 -5.42
C PHE A 73 -41.91 -21.71 -4.67
N SER A 74 -42.11 -20.64 -3.90
CA SER A 74 -41.03 -19.97 -3.14
C SER A 74 -40.37 -20.87 -2.08
N SER A 75 -41.03 -21.96 -1.68
CA SER A 75 -40.51 -23.01 -0.82
C SER A 75 -39.30 -23.74 -1.38
N ILE A 76 -39.00 -23.58 -2.68
CA ILE A 76 -37.78 -24.09 -3.32
C ILE A 76 -36.49 -23.66 -2.60
N GLN A 77 -36.52 -22.51 -1.91
CA GLN A 77 -35.40 -22.02 -1.09
C GLN A 77 -34.97 -22.97 0.04
N ASN A 78 -35.82 -23.90 0.45
CA ASN A 78 -35.49 -24.88 1.47
C ASN A 78 -34.44 -25.90 0.97
N TYR A 79 -34.39 -26.15 -0.34
CA TYR A 79 -33.43 -27.06 -0.97
C TYR A 79 -32.03 -26.47 -1.12
N TYR A 80 -31.81 -25.19 -0.80
CA TYR A 80 -30.46 -24.66 -0.65
C TYR A 80 -29.64 -25.46 0.38
N SER A 81 -30.30 -26.02 1.40
CA SER A 81 -29.63 -26.87 2.39
C SER A 81 -29.04 -28.15 1.79
N GLU A 82 -29.48 -28.57 0.60
CA GLU A 82 -28.97 -29.77 -0.08
C GLU A 82 -27.54 -29.60 -0.61
N TYR A 83 -27.00 -28.37 -0.67
CA TYR A 83 -25.60 -28.14 -1.02
C TYR A 83 -24.60 -28.48 0.09
N TYR A 84 -25.05 -28.84 1.29
CA TYR A 84 -24.18 -29.09 2.44
C TYR A 84 -23.78 -30.56 2.58
N SER A 85 -22.72 -30.84 3.34
CA SER A 85 -22.13 -32.18 3.45
C SER A 85 -23.16 -33.24 3.84
N GLY A 86 -23.12 -34.38 3.14
CA GLY A 86 -24.05 -35.50 3.33
C GLY A 86 -25.41 -35.33 2.66
N ARG A 87 -25.56 -34.33 1.78
CA ARG A 87 -26.80 -34.03 1.05
C ARG A 87 -26.62 -34.12 -0.47
N THR A 88 -27.74 -34.12 -1.18
CA THR A 88 -27.83 -34.46 -2.61
C THR A 88 -26.98 -33.55 -3.52
N LEU A 89 -26.88 -32.26 -3.22
CA LEU A 89 -26.19 -31.29 -4.07
C LEU A 89 -24.74 -31.01 -3.64
N PHE A 90 -24.20 -31.74 -2.66
CA PHE A 90 -22.86 -31.49 -2.13
C PHE A 90 -21.76 -31.52 -3.20
N LYS A 91 -21.88 -32.43 -4.19
CA LYS A 91 -20.96 -32.54 -5.34
C LYS A 91 -20.80 -31.23 -6.12
N TYR A 92 -21.88 -30.47 -6.27
CA TYR A 92 -21.85 -29.18 -6.97
C TYR A 92 -21.17 -28.10 -6.15
N ARG A 93 -21.36 -28.11 -4.83
CA ARG A 93 -20.63 -27.23 -3.92
C ARG A 93 -19.13 -27.50 -3.98
N GLU A 94 -18.71 -28.77 -3.97
CA GLU A 94 -17.29 -29.13 -4.09
C GLU A 94 -16.69 -28.61 -5.40
N TYR A 95 -17.41 -28.73 -6.51
CA TYR A 95 -17.00 -28.16 -7.79
C TYR A 95 -16.84 -26.63 -7.71
N MET A 96 -17.85 -25.92 -7.19
CA MET A 96 -17.76 -24.46 -7.05
C MET A 96 -16.58 -24.04 -6.15
N GLU A 97 -16.31 -24.76 -5.07
CA GLU A 97 -15.18 -24.50 -4.17
C GLU A 97 -13.82 -24.72 -4.86
N GLN A 98 -13.74 -25.61 -5.86
CA GLN A 98 -12.54 -25.81 -6.67
C GLN A 98 -12.28 -24.62 -7.60
N LEU A 99 -13.32 -24.02 -8.20
CA LEU A 99 -13.20 -22.86 -9.09
C LEU A 99 -12.56 -21.64 -8.41
N VAL A 100 -12.67 -21.55 -7.08
CA VAL A 100 -12.11 -20.44 -6.30
C VAL A 100 -10.76 -20.76 -5.66
N GLU A 101 -10.12 -21.89 -5.99
CA GLU A 101 -8.76 -22.23 -5.54
C GLU A 101 -8.57 -22.13 -4.02
N LYS A 102 -9.59 -22.52 -3.24
CA LYS A 102 -9.61 -22.46 -1.77
C LYS A 102 -9.42 -21.06 -1.17
N ARG A 103 -9.72 -20.00 -1.91
CA ARG A 103 -9.69 -18.61 -1.44
C ARG A 103 -11.02 -17.91 -1.71
N CYS A 104 -11.42 -17.04 -0.79
CA CYS A 104 -12.63 -16.25 -0.99
C CYS A 104 -12.45 -15.28 -2.16
N PRO A 105 -13.27 -15.34 -3.22
CA PRO A 105 -13.15 -14.46 -4.38
C PRO A 105 -13.47 -13.00 -4.06
N VAL A 106 -14.14 -12.72 -2.94
CA VAL A 106 -14.47 -11.34 -2.54
C VAL A 106 -13.28 -10.64 -1.89
N CYS A 107 -12.53 -11.35 -1.04
CA CYS A 107 -11.51 -10.76 -0.15
C CYS A 107 -10.13 -11.45 -0.16
N ASP A 108 -9.94 -12.45 -1.03
CA ASP A 108 -8.76 -13.30 -1.22
C ASP A 108 -8.21 -14.05 0.01
N CYS A 109 -8.93 -13.98 1.13
CA CYS A 109 -8.59 -14.74 2.34
C CYS A 109 -8.70 -16.25 2.07
N SER A 110 -7.66 -16.98 2.48
CA SER A 110 -7.63 -18.45 2.42
C SER A 110 -8.71 -19.07 3.29
N PHE A 111 -9.40 -20.06 2.73
CA PHE A 111 -10.39 -20.87 3.45
C PHE A 111 -9.77 -21.75 4.55
N ALA A 112 -8.44 -21.87 4.61
CA ALA A 112 -7.77 -22.50 5.75
C ALA A 112 -8.01 -21.76 7.07
N TYR A 113 -8.34 -20.46 7.02
CA TYR A 113 -8.51 -19.60 8.19
C TYR A 113 -9.96 -19.16 8.42
N SER A 114 -10.92 -19.67 7.66
CA SER A 114 -12.33 -19.28 7.78
C SER A 114 -13.27 -20.38 7.29
N GLN A 115 -14.42 -20.52 7.94
CA GLN A 115 -15.47 -21.42 7.45
C GLN A 115 -15.94 -20.98 6.05
N VAL A 116 -16.05 -21.96 5.14
CA VAL A 116 -16.57 -21.73 3.79
C VAL A 116 -18.09 -21.77 3.81
N THR A 117 -18.69 -20.72 3.25
CA THR A 117 -20.14 -20.60 3.03
C THR A 117 -20.43 -20.52 1.54
N LEU A 118 -21.61 -20.96 1.13
CA LEU A 118 -22.08 -20.78 -0.24
C LEU A 118 -23.06 -19.60 -0.27
N ASP A 119 -22.55 -18.39 -0.50
CA ASP A 119 -23.29 -17.13 -0.34
C ASP A 119 -24.19 -16.84 -1.54
N HIS A 120 -25.39 -16.31 -1.26
CA HIS A 120 -26.32 -15.85 -2.27
C HIS A 120 -25.95 -14.43 -2.68
N ILE A 121 -25.59 -14.20 -3.94
CA ILE A 121 -25.34 -12.84 -4.45
C ILE A 121 -26.62 -11.99 -4.31
N LEU A 122 -27.74 -12.50 -4.82
CA LEU A 122 -29.08 -11.98 -4.58
C LEU A 122 -29.74 -12.74 -3.42
N PRO A 123 -30.12 -12.06 -2.33
CA PRO A 123 -30.57 -12.71 -1.10
C PRO A 123 -31.78 -13.63 -1.31
N LYS A 124 -31.71 -14.86 -0.80
CA LYS A 124 -32.80 -15.86 -0.90
C LYS A 124 -34.16 -15.36 -0.37
N SER A 125 -34.15 -14.48 0.63
CA SER A 125 -35.38 -13.90 1.22
C SER A 125 -36.13 -12.98 0.26
N LYS A 126 -35.45 -12.40 -0.73
CA LYS A 126 -36.00 -11.49 -1.75
C LYS A 126 -36.12 -12.17 -3.11
N PHE A 127 -35.26 -13.16 -3.39
CA PHE A 127 -35.18 -13.89 -4.65
C PHE A 127 -35.20 -15.41 -4.42
N PRO A 128 -36.30 -15.97 -3.86
CA PRO A 128 -36.41 -17.40 -3.57
C PRO A 128 -36.26 -18.29 -4.80
N PHE A 129 -36.66 -17.82 -6.00
CA PHE A 129 -36.52 -18.60 -7.24
C PHE A 129 -35.06 -18.73 -7.74
N LEU A 130 -34.15 -17.90 -7.22
CA LEU A 130 -32.71 -17.95 -7.51
C LEU A 130 -31.90 -18.60 -6.37
N SER A 131 -32.57 -19.12 -5.35
CA SER A 131 -31.94 -19.60 -4.11
C SER A 131 -31.11 -20.89 -4.27
N ILE A 132 -31.44 -21.70 -5.27
CA ILE A 132 -30.71 -22.92 -5.65
C ILE A 132 -30.00 -22.77 -7.00
N THR A 133 -30.05 -21.58 -7.61
CA THR A 133 -29.47 -21.33 -8.92
C THR A 133 -27.96 -21.16 -8.79
N PRO A 134 -27.14 -21.99 -9.46
CA PRO A 134 -25.69 -22.00 -9.30
C PRO A 134 -25.03 -20.62 -9.48
N ILE A 135 -25.35 -19.87 -10.53
CA ILE A 135 -24.74 -18.56 -10.80
C ILE A 135 -25.04 -17.49 -9.73
N ASN A 136 -26.05 -17.72 -8.88
CA ASN A 136 -26.36 -16.88 -7.74
C ASN A 136 -25.64 -17.31 -6.45
N LEU A 137 -24.92 -18.44 -6.47
CA LEU A 137 -24.28 -19.08 -5.33
C LEU A 137 -22.76 -19.03 -5.46
N VAL A 138 -22.08 -18.27 -4.60
CA VAL A 138 -20.62 -18.11 -4.63
C VAL A 138 -19.99 -18.66 -3.36
N PRO A 139 -18.98 -19.54 -3.45
CA PRO A 139 -18.19 -19.91 -2.28
C PRO A 139 -17.45 -18.69 -1.72
N THR A 140 -17.76 -18.31 -0.48
CA THR A 140 -17.16 -17.17 0.21
C THR A 140 -16.74 -17.55 1.63
N CYS A 141 -15.88 -16.73 2.23
CA CYS A 141 -15.59 -16.88 3.66
C CYS A 141 -16.78 -16.40 4.48
N TYR A 142 -17.03 -17.04 5.62
CA TYR A 142 -18.10 -16.70 6.55
C TYR A 142 -18.18 -15.19 6.85
N ASN A 143 -17.02 -14.55 7.06
CA ASN A 143 -16.95 -13.12 7.36
C ASN A 143 -17.50 -12.24 6.24
N CYS A 144 -17.24 -12.56 4.96
CA CYS A 144 -17.77 -11.78 3.84
C CYS A 144 -19.28 -11.95 3.72
N ASN A 145 -19.76 -13.19 3.79
CA ASN A 145 -21.19 -13.52 3.76
C ASN A 145 -21.96 -12.78 4.86
N MET A 146 -21.51 -12.90 6.12
CA MET A 146 -22.14 -12.22 7.26
C MET A 146 -22.16 -10.70 7.15
N ARG A 147 -21.14 -10.09 6.54
CA ARG A 147 -21.06 -8.64 6.37
C ARG A 147 -22.02 -8.13 5.29
N LYS A 148 -22.16 -8.88 4.19
CA LYS A 148 -23.10 -8.58 3.12
C LYS A 148 -24.56 -8.75 3.59
N ASN A 149 -24.85 -9.86 4.28
CA ASN A 149 -26.20 -10.23 4.70
C ASN A 149 -27.20 -10.17 3.53
N ASP A 150 -28.34 -9.49 3.69
CA ASP A 150 -29.37 -9.29 2.67
C ASP A 150 -29.22 -7.97 1.88
N GLY A 151 -28.04 -7.35 1.96
CA GLY A 151 -27.71 -6.11 1.28
C GLY A 151 -27.67 -6.26 -0.24
N ILE A 152 -28.25 -5.27 -0.93
CA ILE A 152 -28.25 -5.16 -2.39
C ILE A 152 -27.76 -3.74 -2.72
N PRO A 153 -26.52 -3.59 -3.23
CA PRO A 153 -25.98 -2.28 -3.63
C PRO A 153 -26.66 -1.76 -4.91
N SER A 154 -26.38 -0.52 -5.30
CA SER A 154 -26.95 0.09 -6.51
C SER A 154 -26.62 -0.70 -7.78
N LYS A 155 -25.38 -1.24 -7.85
CA LYS A 155 -24.97 -2.25 -8.82
C LYS A 155 -24.32 -3.43 -8.10
N VAL A 156 -24.91 -4.61 -8.29
CA VAL A 156 -24.45 -5.87 -7.68
C VAL A 156 -23.26 -6.42 -8.47
N LEU A 157 -22.10 -6.56 -7.80
CA LEU A 157 -20.96 -7.22 -8.40
C LEU A 157 -20.94 -8.70 -8.01
N ASN A 158 -21.17 -9.56 -9.00
CA ASN A 158 -21.02 -11.00 -8.90
C ASN A 158 -19.63 -11.44 -9.44
N PRO A 159 -18.81 -12.16 -8.64
CA PRO A 159 -17.50 -12.69 -9.06
C PRO A 159 -17.49 -13.57 -10.33
N TYR A 160 -18.59 -14.20 -10.73
CA TYR A 160 -18.66 -14.93 -11.99
C TYR A 160 -18.64 -14.02 -13.23
N PHE A 161 -19.09 -12.76 -13.07
CA PHE A 161 -19.20 -11.80 -14.17
C PHE A 161 -18.23 -10.63 -14.05
N HIS A 162 -17.83 -10.27 -12.82
CA HIS A 162 -17.07 -9.07 -12.52
C HIS A 162 -15.79 -9.37 -11.73
N GLY A 163 -14.79 -8.51 -11.90
CA GLY A 163 -13.57 -8.53 -11.09
C GLY A 163 -12.97 -7.14 -10.95
N PHE A 164 -12.33 -6.89 -9.82
CA PHE A 164 -11.56 -5.67 -9.55
C PHE A 164 -10.49 -5.94 -8.49
N SER A 165 -9.35 -5.24 -8.56
CA SER A 165 -8.37 -5.21 -7.48
C SER A 165 -8.75 -4.11 -6.48
N PRO A 166 -8.99 -4.43 -5.20
CA PRO A 166 -9.30 -3.43 -4.17
C PRO A 166 -8.27 -2.30 -4.08
N PHE A 167 -6.97 -2.59 -4.27
CA PHE A 167 -5.90 -1.61 -4.17
C PHE A 167 -5.76 -0.70 -5.41
N ASP A 168 -6.56 -0.92 -6.47
CA ASP A 168 -6.75 0.09 -7.52
C ASP A 168 -7.66 1.24 -7.02
N TYR A 169 -8.43 1.00 -5.95
CA TYR A 169 -9.40 1.94 -5.39
C TYR A 169 -9.08 2.35 -3.96
N LEU A 170 -8.10 1.72 -3.33
CA LEU A 170 -7.69 1.95 -1.95
C LEU A 170 -6.22 2.38 -1.90
N THR A 171 -5.92 3.38 -1.08
CA THR A 171 -4.57 3.89 -0.84
C THR A 171 -4.19 3.68 0.61
N ILE A 172 -2.99 3.14 0.83
CA ILE A 172 -2.39 2.97 2.16
C ILE A 172 -1.72 4.28 2.57
N ILE A 173 -1.89 4.66 3.84
CA ILE A 173 -1.32 5.87 4.42
C ILE A 173 -0.69 5.50 5.75
N ILE A 174 0.45 6.12 6.08
CA ILE A 174 1.07 5.99 7.40
C ILE A 174 0.58 7.15 8.27
N LYS A 175 -0.06 6.83 9.39
CA LYS A 175 -0.31 7.78 10.47
C LYS A 175 0.93 7.83 11.35
N VAL A 176 1.77 8.82 11.08
CA VAL A 176 3.07 8.97 11.73
C VAL A 176 2.89 9.37 13.19
N ASN A 177 3.50 8.59 14.09
CA ASN A 177 3.71 8.98 15.47
C ASN A 177 5.08 9.66 15.57
N VAL A 178 5.09 10.99 15.59
CA VAL A 178 6.32 11.80 15.55
C VAL A 178 7.25 11.53 16.75
N GLU A 179 6.68 11.32 17.94
CA GLU A 179 7.47 11.04 19.15
C GLU A 179 7.99 9.61 19.19
N LYS A 180 7.21 8.66 18.66
CA LYS A 180 7.52 7.24 18.67
C LYS A 180 7.25 6.61 17.30
N PRO A 181 8.16 6.78 16.33
CA PRO A 181 7.94 6.33 14.95
C PRO A 181 7.63 4.83 14.83
N PHE A 182 8.20 3.99 15.69
CA PHE A 182 7.89 2.55 15.75
C PHE A 182 6.46 2.21 16.19
N GLU A 183 5.77 3.15 16.85
CA GLU A 183 4.34 3.05 17.20
C GLU A 183 3.42 3.70 16.15
N SER A 184 3.94 4.06 14.97
CA SER A 184 3.11 4.52 13.84
C SER A 184 2.17 3.40 13.37
N ILE A 185 1.06 3.78 12.75
CA ILE A 185 0.06 2.81 12.26
C ILE A 185 -0.28 3.06 10.81
N ILE A 186 -0.86 2.05 10.17
CA ILE A 186 -1.42 2.16 8.83
C ILE A 186 -2.88 2.59 8.90
N ASP A 187 -3.28 3.47 7.98
CA ASP A 187 -4.66 3.73 7.59
C ASP A 187 -4.88 3.40 6.11
N ILE A 188 -6.14 3.20 5.73
CA ILE A 188 -6.53 2.94 4.34
C ILE A 188 -7.71 3.82 3.96
N ASN A 189 -7.51 4.65 2.95
CA ASN A 189 -8.53 5.52 2.37
C ASN A 189 -8.89 5.09 0.95
N PHE A 190 -9.98 5.63 0.42
CA PHE A 190 -10.23 5.52 -1.02
C PHE A 190 -9.23 6.38 -1.78
N ALA A 191 -8.66 5.83 -2.86
CA ALA A 191 -7.78 6.54 -3.75
C ALA A 191 -8.50 7.76 -4.37
N ASP A 192 -7.77 8.86 -4.53
CA ASP A 192 -8.25 10.02 -5.28
C ASP A 192 -8.11 9.75 -6.78
N LEU A 193 -9.17 9.20 -7.35
CA LEU A 193 -9.21 8.79 -8.74
C LEU A 193 -9.78 9.95 -9.58
N ASN A 194 -8.91 10.63 -10.34
CA ASN A 194 -9.31 11.58 -11.37
C ASN A 194 -9.91 10.82 -12.56
N VAL A 195 -11.24 10.63 -12.66
CA VAL A 195 -11.77 9.74 -13.73
C VAL A 195 -13.06 10.18 -14.42
N VAL A 196 -12.98 10.03 -15.73
CA VAL A 196 -13.99 10.00 -16.82
C VAL A 196 -15.15 9.01 -16.59
N HIS A 197 -15.04 8.08 -15.63
CA HIS A 197 -16.05 7.04 -15.32
C HIS A 197 -16.48 7.06 -13.84
N GLN A 198 -17.06 8.18 -13.39
CA GLN A 198 -17.52 8.37 -12.00
C GLN A 198 -18.43 7.24 -11.51
N GLU A 199 -19.34 6.77 -12.37
CA GLU A 199 -20.31 5.71 -12.04
C GLU A 199 -19.62 4.38 -11.71
N GLN A 200 -18.54 4.02 -12.42
CA GLN A 200 -17.77 2.80 -12.16
C GLN A 200 -17.09 2.80 -10.81
N VAL A 201 -16.43 3.90 -10.49
CA VAL A 201 -15.78 4.08 -9.20
C VAL A 201 -16.81 4.01 -8.07
N MET A 202 -17.98 4.63 -8.25
CA MET A 202 -19.03 4.64 -7.23
C MET A 202 -19.52 3.24 -6.86
N TYR A 203 -19.89 2.41 -7.83
CA TYR A 203 -20.41 1.08 -7.49
C TYR A 203 -19.32 0.14 -6.92
N ILE A 204 -18.06 0.28 -7.34
CA ILE A 204 -16.97 -0.50 -6.73
C ILE A 204 -16.77 -0.09 -5.27
N ARG A 205 -16.81 1.22 -4.97
CA ARG A 205 -16.74 1.71 -3.58
C ARG A 205 -17.90 1.18 -2.73
N GLU A 206 -19.13 1.20 -3.24
CA GLU A 206 -20.28 0.62 -2.54
C GLU A 206 -20.11 -0.87 -2.25
N ASN A 207 -19.56 -1.64 -3.20
CA ASN A 207 -19.28 -3.07 -2.99
C ASN A 207 -18.13 -3.29 -1.99
N ILE A 208 -17.08 -2.46 -2.01
CA ILE A 208 -16.01 -2.48 -1.00
C ILE A 208 -16.59 -2.25 0.41
N ASP A 209 -17.52 -1.30 0.54
CA ASP A 209 -18.17 -0.98 1.82
C ASP A 209 -19.16 -2.07 2.26
N LEU A 210 -19.95 -2.62 1.34
CA LEU A 210 -20.89 -3.72 1.59
C LEU A 210 -20.22 -4.91 2.27
N TYR A 211 -19.07 -5.34 1.75
CA TYR A 211 -18.29 -6.45 2.31
C TYR A 211 -17.30 -6.01 3.41
N LYS A 212 -17.28 -4.72 3.77
CA LYS A 212 -16.33 -4.07 4.68
C LYS A 212 -14.87 -4.44 4.38
N LEU A 213 -14.51 -4.43 3.10
CA LEU A 213 -13.17 -4.81 2.64
C LEU A 213 -12.12 -3.82 3.09
N ARG A 214 -12.44 -2.52 3.15
CA ARG A 214 -11.52 -1.49 3.64
C ARG A 214 -11.04 -1.79 5.07
N GLN A 215 -11.97 -2.07 5.99
CA GLN A 215 -11.63 -2.44 7.37
C GLN A 215 -10.83 -3.75 7.42
N LYS A 216 -11.22 -4.75 6.61
CA LYS A 216 -10.50 -6.03 6.57
C LYS A 216 -9.04 -5.85 6.16
N TYR A 217 -8.81 -5.13 5.07
CA TYR A 217 -7.45 -4.90 4.60
C TYR A 217 -6.69 -3.97 5.54
N LEU A 218 -7.36 -3.00 6.19
CA LEU A 218 -6.74 -2.18 7.23
C LEU A 218 -6.18 -3.05 8.37
N ASP A 219 -6.96 -4.01 8.86
CA ASP A 219 -6.54 -4.90 9.94
C ASP A 219 -5.34 -5.77 9.50
N LEU A 220 -5.42 -6.39 8.32
CA LEU A 220 -4.35 -7.25 7.78
C LEU A 220 -3.07 -6.46 7.46
N THR A 221 -3.20 -5.26 6.89
CA THR A 221 -2.06 -4.39 6.57
C THR A 221 -1.38 -3.87 7.84
N ASN A 222 -2.13 -3.55 8.90
CA ASN A 222 -1.52 -3.19 10.18
C ASN A 222 -0.73 -4.35 10.80
N ILE A 223 -1.23 -5.58 10.70
CA ILE A 223 -0.47 -6.77 11.16
C ILE A 223 0.83 -6.92 10.34
N ALA A 224 0.75 -6.79 9.02
CA ALA A 224 1.93 -6.86 8.15
C ALA A 224 2.94 -5.75 8.45
N PHE A 225 2.46 -4.52 8.68
CA PHE A 225 3.28 -3.37 9.05
C PHE A 225 3.98 -3.57 10.40
N LEU A 226 3.27 -4.03 11.43
CA LEU A 226 3.87 -4.30 12.74
C LEU A 226 4.98 -5.36 12.67
N LYS A 227 4.76 -6.44 11.92
CA LYS A 227 5.79 -7.47 11.69
C LYS A 227 7.00 -6.90 10.95
N LEU A 228 6.77 -6.12 9.90
CA LEU A 228 7.83 -5.43 9.15
C LEU A 228 8.65 -4.52 10.06
N MET A 229 8.01 -3.74 10.93
CA MET A 229 8.69 -2.82 11.84
C MET A 229 9.51 -3.56 12.90
N ASP A 230 9.01 -4.68 13.44
CA ASP A 230 9.75 -5.53 14.37
C ASP A 230 11.01 -6.13 13.72
N GLU A 231 10.87 -6.70 12.51
CA GLU A 231 12.01 -7.22 11.75
C GLU A 231 13.04 -6.13 11.42
N PHE A 232 12.57 -4.97 10.99
CA PHE A 232 13.43 -3.82 10.73
C PHE A 232 14.20 -3.38 11.98
N GLN A 233 13.52 -3.33 13.13
CA GLN A 233 14.16 -2.99 14.40
C GLN A 233 15.27 -3.99 14.73
N GLN A 234 15.05 -5.29 14.52
CA GLN A 234 16.07 -6.33 14.74
C GLN A 234 17.29 -6.15 13.83
N VAL A 235 17.09 -5.79 12.55
CA VAL A 235 18.19 -5.55 11.60
C VAL A 235 19.00 -4.31 11.94
N ILE A 236 18.34 -3.23 12.35
CA ILE A 236 18.99 -1.96 12.66
C ILE A 236 19.89 -2.06 13.90
N HIS A 237 19.49 -2.81 14.94
CA HIS A 237 20.33 -3.00 16.13
C HIS A 237 21.67 -3.70 15.85
N LEU A 238 21.88 -4.27 14.67
CA LEU A 238 23.10 -4.96 14.28
C LEU A 238 24.09 -4.07 13.49
N ASN A 239 23.67 -2.90 12.98
CA ASN A 239 24.41 -2.11 11.99
C ASN A 239 24.41 -0.61 12.30
N SER A 240 25.58 0.05 12.29
CA SER A 240 25.78 1.52 12.29
C SER A 240 25.22 2.29 13.49
N ASP A 241 25.93 3.29 14.03
CA ASP A 241 25.39 4.16 15.10
C ASP A 241 24.57 5.35 14.56
N VAL A 242 24.62 5.57 13.24
CA VAL A 242 24.06 6.74 12.55
C VAL A 242 23.40 6.31 11.24
N TYR A 243 22.24 6.90 10.94
CA TYR A 243 21.43 6.56 9.75
C TYR A 243 20.97 7.79 8.97
N SER A 244 21.07 7.72 7.64
CA SER A 244 20.38 8.64 6.75
C SER A 244 18.99 8.11 6.33
N ILE A 245 18.13 8.99 5.81
CA ILE A 245 16.86 8.60 5.20
C ILE A 245 17.07 7.60 4.05
N THR A 246 18.08 7.81 3.21
CA THR A 246 18.37 6.95 2.05
C THR A 246 18.81 5.55 2.46
N GLU A 247 19.56 5.42 3.56
CA GLU A 247 19.87 4.11 4.13
C GLU A 247 18.62 3.41 4.66
N LEU A 248 17.75 4.12 5.37
CA LEU A 248 16.49 3.55 5.88
C LEU A 248 15.64 3.01 4.72
N LYS A 249 15.52 3.78 3.64
CA LYS A 249 14.87 3.35 2.39
C LYS A 249 15.48 2.04 1.86
N GLY A 250 16.81 1.97 1.78
CA GLY A 250 17.54 0.77 1.37
C GLY A 250 17.24 -0.44 2.27
N TYR A 251 17.24 -0.26 3.60
CA TYR A 251 16.92 -1.35 4.53
C TYR A 251 15.50 -1.89 4.34
N PHE A 252 14.49 -1.02 4.21
CA PHE A 252 13.13 -1.46 3.97
C PHE A 252 12.98 -2.19 2.63
N LEU A 253 13.66 -1.74 1.58
CA LEU A 253 13.66 -2.43 0.28
C LEU A 253 14.34 -3.81 0.37
N CYS A 254 15.41 -3.95 1.16
CA CYS A 254 16.04 -5.25 1.40
C CYS A 254 15.14 -6.23 2.18
N LEU A 255 14.17 -5.72 2.93
CA LEU A 255 13.18 -6.50 3.66
C LEU A 255 11.98 -6.90 2.78
N ASP A 256 11.94 -6.44 1.53
CA ASP A 256 10.91 -6.79 0.58
C ASP A 256 11.24 -8.10 -0.14
N ASN A 257 10.49 -9.15 0.18
CA ASN A 257 10.64 -10.47 -0.44
C ASN A 257 9.52 -10.76 -1.44
N TYR A 258 8.72 -9.75 -1.81
CA TYR A 258 7.62 -9.93 -2.75
C TYR A 258 8.14 -10.20 -4.16
N VAL A 259 7.70 -11.31 -4.74
CA VAL A 259 8.04 -11.71 -6.11
C VAL A 259 6.82 -11.51 -6.99
N ASP A 260 6.95 -10.63 -7.98
CA ASP A 260 5.92 -10.45 -8.98
C ASP A 260 5.91 -11.65 -9.95
N SER A 261 4.82 -12.42 -9.95
CA SER A 261 4.64 -13.58 -10.82
C SER A 261 3.61 -13.31 -11.91
N GLU A 262 3.80 -13.89 -13.10
CA GLU A 262 2.79 -13.88 -14.16
C GLU A 262 1.51 -14.61 -13.70
N GLY A 263 0.42 -13.86 -13.45
CA GLY A 263 -0.86 -14.41 -13.00
C GLY A 263 -1.69 -13.45 -12.15
N TYR A 264 -2.81 -13.94 -11.60
CA TYR A 264 -3.61 -13.16 -10.64
C TYR A 264 -2.84 -13.00 -9.32
N LYS A 265 -2.66 -11.75 -8.88
CA LYS A 265 -1.97 -11.42 -7.62
C LYS A 265 -2.94 -11.56 -6.45
N PHE A 266 -2.75 -12.57 -5.62
CA PHE A 266 -3.53 -12.70 -4.39
C PHE A 266 -3.16 -11.60 -3.40
N ILE A 267 -4.16 -11.07 -2.68
CA ILE A 267 -3.93 -10.17 -1.55
C ILE A 267 -3.60 -11.03 -0.32
N ASP A 268 -2.33 -11.38 -0.19
CA ASP A 268 -1.77 -12.08 0.97
C ASP A 268 -0.83 -11.18 1.79
N GLU A 269 -0.26 -11.76 2.85
CA GLU A 269 0.65 -11.03 3.75
C GLU A 269 1.88 -10.49 3.02
N SER A 270 2.42 -11.20 2.03
CA SER A 270 3.58 -10.75 1.27
C SER A 270 3.24 -9.55 0.40
N TYR A 271 2.09 -9.56 -0.27
CA TYR A 271 1.63 -8.43 -1.06
C TYR A 271 1.33 -7.20 -0.19
N LEU A 272 0.65 -7.38 0.95
CA LEU A 272 0.36 -6.26 1.86
C LEU A 272 1.64 -5.67 2.47
N ARG A 273 2.62 -6.51 2.81
CA ARG A 273 3.95 -6.09 3.26
C ARG A 273 4.65 -5.25 2.19
N HIS A 274 4.65 -5.71 0.93
CA HIS A 274 5.20 -4.97 -0.20
C HIS A 274 4.57 -3.57 -0.32
N LEU A 275 3.24 -3.47 -0.26
CA LEU A 275 2.57 -2.18 -0.29
C LEU A 275 2.95 -1.27 0.91
N CYS A 276 3.19 -1.84 2.09
CA CYS A 276 3.69 -1.07 3.23
C CYS A 276 5.09 -0.50 2.95
N ILE A 277 5.99 -1.32 2.38
CA ILE A 277 7.37 -0.91 2.06
C ILE A 277 7.36 0.22 1.02
N LEU A 278 6.57 0.08 -0.05
CA LEU A 278 6.39 1.17 -1.03
C LEU A 278 5.90 2.45 -0.35
N THR A 279 4.87 2.34 0.50
CA THR A 279 4.32 3.50 1.24
C THR A 279 5.36 4.14 2.16
N ILE A 280 6.16 3.35 2.88
CA ILE A 280 7.25 3.85 3.74
C ILE A 280 8.28 4.59 2.92
N ASN A 281 8.69 4.02 1.78
CA ASN A 281 9.75 4.56 0.94
C ASN A 281 9.39 5.93 0.31
N GLU A 282 8.09 6.18 0.13
CA GLU A 282 7.55 7.45 -0.36
C GLU A 282 7.20 8.45 0.77
N ASN A 283 7.21 8.02 2.03
CA ASN A 283 6.80 8.85 3.17
C ASN A 283 8.01 9.52 3.86
N THR A 284 8.42 10.69 3.34
CA THR A 284 9.53 11.48 3.90
C THR A 284 9.32 11.88 5.36
N GLU A 285 8.09 12.19 5.78
CA GLU A 285 7.79 12.56 7.18
C GLU A 285 8.11 11.40 8.14
N PHE A 286 7.60 10.20 7.85
CA PHE A 286 7.86 9.00 8.63
C PHE A 286 9.36 8.69 8.70
N LEU A 287 10.04 8.69 7.56
CA LEU A 287 11.47 8.37 7.49
C LEU A 287 12.33 9.41 8.21
N THR A 288 11.96 10.69 8.15
CA THR A 288 12.63 11.77 8.89
C THR A 288 12.46 11.57 10.41
N CYS A 289 11.23 11.29 10.85
CA CYS A 289 10.95 11.02 12.27
C CYS A 289 11.71 9.78 12.76
N LEU A 290 11.73 8.71 11.96
CA LEU A 290 12.43 7.48 12.25
C LEU A 290 13.96 7.69 12.34
N ALA A 291 14.56 8.37 11.36
CA ALA A 291 16.00 8.68 11.39
C ALA A 291 16.36 9.53 12.62
N LYS A 292 15.55 10.55 12.95
CA LYS A 292 15.74 11.38 14.15
C LYS A 292 15.68 10.55 15.43
N HIS A 293 14.71 9.63 15.52
CA HIS A 293 14.57 8.74 16.67
C HIS A 293 15.79 7.82 16.83
N LEU A 294 16.27 7.23 15.73
CA LEU A 294 17.44 6.34 15.74
C LEU A 294 18.74 7.08 16.07
N ASN A 295 18.89 8.31 15.56
CA ASN A 295 20.10 9.11 15.74
C ASN A 295 20.13 9.92 17.05
N ILE A 296 19.14 9.75 17.95
CA ILE A 296 18.98 10.61 19.13
C ILE A 296 20.20 10.57 20.07
N LEU A 297 20.85 9.41 20.19
CA LEU A 297 22.01 9.21 21.06
C LEU A 297 23.31 9.81 20.50
N VAL A 298 23.31 10.26 19.24
CA VAL A 298 24.48 10.92 18.63
C VAL A 298 24.74 12.28 19.27
N ASN A 299 23.70 12.93 19.79
CA ASN A 299 23.73 14.29 20.34
C ASN A 299 24.43 15.31 19.40
N TYR A 300 24.05 15.29 18.13
CA TYR A 300 24.73 16.03 17.06
C TYR A 300 24.70 17.56 17.26
N SER A 301 23.58 18.10 17.75
CA SER A 301 23.42 19.54 17.99
C SER A 301 24.48 20.09 18.94
N ASP A 302 24.71 19.43 20.07
CA ASP A 302 25.71 19.85 21.07
C ASP A 302 27.13 19.71 20.51
N LYS A 303 27.42 18.59 19.83
CA LYS A 303 28.72 18.37 19.17
C LYS A 303 29.01 19.45 18.12
N LEU A 304 28.00 19.84 17.33
CA LEU A 304 28.14 20.89 16.34
C LEU A 304 28.45 22.24 17.01
N ALA A 305 27.72 22.60 18.08
CA ALA A 305 27.94 23.85 18.80
C ALA A 305 29.37 23.94 19.39
N ASP A 306 29.88 22.86 19.96
CA ASP A 306 31.25 22.81 20.48
C ASP A 306 32.30 22.87 19.35
N SER A 307 32.06 22.17 18.24
CA SER A 307 32.94 22.24 17.06
C SER A 307 32.95 23.61 16.40
N ILE A 308 31.83 24.35 16.39
CA ILE A 308 31.76 25.74 15.90
C ILE A 308 32.71 26.64 16.71
N LYS A 309 32.68 26.57 18.05
CA LYS A 309 33.59 27.35 18.92
C LYS A 309 35.06 26.99 18.68
N ASN A 310 35.36 25.71 18.52
CA ASN A 310 36.71 25.23 18.20
C ASN A 310 37.18 25.75 16.84
N LEU A 311 36.28 25.79 15.85
CA LEU A 311 36.58 26.31 14.52
C LEU A 311 36.83 27.82 14.55
N GLU A 312 36.05 28.59 15.33
CA GLU A 312 36.24 30.02 15.55
C GLU A 312 37.61 30.33 16.16
N ALA A 313 38.02 29.59 17.19
CA ALA A 313 39.33 29.74 17.80
C ALA A 313 40.47 29.54 16.78
N LYS A 314 40.36 28.52 15.94
CA LYS A 314 41.36 28.25 14.87
C LYS A 314 41.32 29.29 13.74
N ALA A 315 40.17 29.91 13.49
CA ALA A 315 40.05 30.99 12.50
C ALA A 315 40.80 32.28 12.91
N GLN A 316 41.09 32.44 14.20
CA GLN A 316 41.83 33.58 14.75
C GLN A 316 43.36 33.39 14.72
N GLU A 317 43.85 32.17 14.51
CA GLU A 317 45.28 31.86 14.34
C GLU A 317 45.76 32.23 12.93
N GLU A 318 47.07 32.49 12.74
CA GLU A 318 47.64 32.71 11.40
C GLU A 318 47.51 31.44 10.54
N LEU A 319 46.47 31.39 9.71
CA LEU A 319 46.22 30.30 8.79
C LEU A 319 47.18 30.36 7.60
N ILE A 320 47.78 29.21 7.25
CA ILE A 320 48.49 29.05 5.99
C ILE A 320 47.45 29.09 4.87
N ASN A 321 47.48 30.17 4.08
CA ASN A 321 46.45 30.54 3.09
C ASN A 321 46.44 29.63 1.84
N HIS A 322 46.12 28.35 2.03
CA HIS A 322 45.93 27.39 0.95
C HIS A 322 44.57 26.68 1.11
N ARG A 323 43.67 26.88 0.15
CA ARG A 323 42.26 26.40 0.17
C ARG A 323 42.12 24.93 0.58
N ALA A 324 42.96 24.05 0.02
CA ALA A 324 43.06 22.64 0.40
C ALA A 324 43.10 22.40 1.92
N ASN A 325 43.94 23.15 2.61
CA ASN A 325 44.20 23.01 4.04
C ASN A 325 43.01 23.55 4.84
N CYS A 326 42.39 24.64 4.37
CA CYS A 326 41.18 25.19 4.96
C CYS A 326 40.00 24.22 4.89
N LEU A 327 39.78 23.56 3.74
CA LEU A 327 38.71 22.57 3.60
C LEU A 327 38.96 21.33 4.49
N GLU A 328 40.20 20.86 4.57
CA GLU A 328 40.55 19.74 5.44
C GLU A 328 40.42 20.11 6.92
N LEU A 329 40.76 21.35 7.29
CA LEU A 329 40.57 21.87 8.63
C LEU A 329 39.08 21.86 9.03
N ILE A 330 38.21 22.42 8.18
CA ILE A 330 36.76 22.46 8.44
C ILE A 330 36.22 21.04 8.58
N LYS A 331 36.53 20.16 7.62
CA LYS A 331 36.11 18.75 7.65
C LYS A 331 36.61 17.99 8.88
N GLY A 332 37.82 18.28 9.35
CA GLY A 332 38.40 17.63 10.52
C GLY A 332 37.91 18.15 11.87
N VAL A 333 37.34 19.36 11.91
CA VAL A 333 36.84 19.98 13.16
C VAL A 333 35.33 19.79 13.32
N LEU A 334 34.56 19.92 12.24
CA LEU A 334 33.11 19.72 12.29
C LEU A 334 32.78 18.21 12.38
N PRO A 335 31.74 17.84 13.15
CA PRO A 335 31.43 16.44 13.38
C PRO A 335 30.85 15.77 12.12
N LEU A 336 31.26 14.51 11.88
CA LEU A 336 30.65 13.61 10.89
C LEU A 336 30.63 14.12 9.43
N ILE A 337 31.54 15.04 9.07
CA ILE A 337 31.64 15.53 7.68
C ILE A 337 32.23 14.44 6.78
N LEU A 338 31.41 13.91 5.87
CA LEU A 338 31.83 12.98 4.82
C LEU A 338 32.48 13.72 3.66
N PHE A 339 31.89 14.86 3.31
CA PHE A 339 32.28 15.64 2.14
C PHE A 339 32.09 17.14 2.40
N ILE A 340 33.04 17.93 1.94
CA ILE A 340 32.97 19.39 1.85
C ILE A 340 33.36 19.80 0.44
N GLY A 341 32.53 20.60 -0.23
CA GLY A 341 32.76 21.07 -1.59
C GLY A 341 32.54 22.57 -1.73
N ILE A 342 33.34 23.22 -2.58
CA ILE A 342 33.12 24.60 -3.01
C ILE A 342 32.53 24.58 -4.40
N TYR A 343 31.32 25.10 -4.55
CA TYR A 343 30.58 25.14 -5.81
C TYR A 343 30.44 26.57 -6.32
N GLU A 344 30.68 26.77 -7.61
CA GLU A 344 30.39 28.02 -8.33
C GLU A 344 29.06 27.90 -9.06
N LEU A 345 28.19 28.90 -8.89
CA LEU A 345 26.94 28.97 -9.65
C LEU A 345 27.22 29.57 -11.04
N LYS A 346 27.29 28.71 -12.07
CA LYS A 346 27.44 29.13 -13.47
C LYS A 346 26.12 29.00 -14.22
N ASN A 347 25.53 30.14 -14.54
CA ASN A 347 24.22 30.25 -15.20
C ASN A 347 23.09 29.57 -14.40
N SER A 348 22.93 28.26 -14.56
CA SER A 348 21.90 27.45 -13.90
C SER A 348 22.44 26.14 -13.31
N TYR A 349 23.77 25.97 -13.26
CA TYR A 349 24.44 24.77 -12.73
C TYR A 349 25.40 25.15 -11.61
N LEU A 350 25.56 24.26 -10.63
CA LEU A 350 26.61 24.31 -9.63
C LEU A 350 27.78 23.46 -10.10
N GLU A 351 28.94 24.08 -10.29
CA GLU A 351 30.18 23.42 -10.70
C GLU A 351 31.15 23.33 -9.51
N LEU A 352 31.65 22.14 -9.22
CA LEU A 352 32.58 21.88 -8.13
C LEU A 352 33.97 22.41 -8.48
N ILE A 353 34.48 23.32 -7.64
CA ILE A 353 35.80 23.96 -7.78
C ILE A 353 36.87 23.19 -7.02
N ASP A 354 36.58 22.80 -5.78
CA ASP A 354 37.50 22.10 -4.87
C ASP A 354 36.69 21.34 -3.82
N PHE A 355 37.21 20.23 -3.31
CA PHE A 355 36.50 19.41 -2.32
C PHE A 355 37.44 18.61 -1.43
N ARG A 356 36.97 18.23 -0.23
CA ARG A 356 37.61 17.20 0.62
C ARG A 356 36.59 16.16 1.03
N GLY A 357 37.03 14.91 1.12
CA GLY A 357 36.15 13.76 1.32
C GLY A 357 36.73 12.49 0.73
N VAL A 358 35.92 11.44 0.73
CA VAL A 358 36.22 10.21 -0.01
C VAL A 358 36.33 10.54 -1.51
N PHE A 359 37.09 9.76 -2.26
CA PHE A 359 37.15 9.91 -3.72
C PHE A 359 35.77 9.73 -4.35
N GLN A 360 35.43 10.60 -5.30
CA GLN A 360 34.13 10.64 -5.95
C GLN A 360 34.25 10.21 -7.41
N SER A 361 33.47 9.21 -7.81
CA SER A 361 33.41 8.71 -9.20
C SER A 361 32.23 9.28 -10.00
N GLU A 362 31.20 9.76 -9.31
CA GLU A 362 29.95 10.22 -9.93
C GLU A 362 30.09 11.60 -10.57
N GLN A 363 29.81 11.70 -11.87
CA GLN A 363 29.96 12.96 -12.62
C GLN A 363 29.07 14.08 -12.08
N MET A 364 27.88 13.74 -11.58
CA MET A 364 26.93 14.71 -11.04
C MET A 364 27.42 15.39 -9.77
N VAL A 365 28.38 14.82 -9.04
CA VAL A 365 29.03 15.49 -7.89
C VAL A 365 29.80 16.73 -8.35
N PHE A 366 30.36 16.69 -9.56
CA PHE A 366 31.19 17.77 -10.11
C PHE A 366 30.36 18.86 -10.80
N ASN A 367 29.19 18.50 -11.32
CA ASN A 367 28.31 19.45 -12.01
C ASN A 367 26.85 18.96 -11.95
N PHE A 368 25.97 19.75 -11.35
CA PHE A 368 24.54 19.46 -11.33
C PHE A 368 23.68 20.73 -11.38
N ARG A 369 22.41 20.54 -11.73
CA ARG A 369 21.41 21.60 -11.79
C ARG A 369 20.56 21.60 -10.51
N PRO A 370 20.54 22.70 -9.73
CA PRO A 370 19.56 22.88 -8.67
C PRO A 370 18.13 22.91 -9.22
N GLU A 371 17.23 22.10 -8.68
CA GLU A 371 15.83 22.00 -9.11
C GLU A 371 14.84 22.30 -7.98
N GLY A 372 13.62 22.72 -8.35
CA GLY A 372 12.52 22.98 -7.42
C GLY A 372 12.90 23.91 -6.26
N LYS A 373 12.47 23.53 -5.04
CA LYS A 373 12.74 24.27 -3.80
C LYS A 373 14.23 24.46 -3.51
N TYR A 374 15.07 23.48 -3.88
CA TYR A 374 16.51 23.58 -3.66
C TYR A 374 17.12 24.73 -4.50
N SER A 375 16.63 24.92 -5.73
CA SER A 375 17.01 26.06 -6.57
C SER A 375 16.62 27.41 -5.94
N GLU A 376 15.42 27.51 -5.35
CA GLU A 376 14.96 28.71 -4.65
C GLU A 376 15.86 29.03 -3.43
N LEU A 377 16.25 28.01 -2.67
CA LEU A 377 17.14 28.15 -1.52
C LEU A 377 18.54 28.63 -1.92
N ILE A 378 19.14 28.06 -2.98
CA ILE A 378 20.43 28.54 -3.52
C ILE A 378 20.35 30.00 -3.94
N ASN A 379 19.30 30.39 -4.67
CA ASN A 379 19.10 31.76 -5.14
C ASN A 379 18.85 32.76 -4.00
N SER A 380 18.40 32.30 -2.82
CA SER A 380 18.20 33.16 -1.65
C SER A 380 19.50 33.73 -1.07
N HIS A 381 20.65 33.13 -1.40
CA HIS A 381 21.98 33.49 -0.86
C HIS A 381 21.99 33.56 0.68
N LYS A 382 21.26 32.66 1.34
CA LYS A 382 21.27 32.45 2.79
C LYS A 382 21.77 31.06 3.12
N SER A 383 22.31 30.88 4.34
CA SER A 383 22.62 29.53 4.83
C SER A 383 21.35 28.73 5.06
N PHE A 384 21.36 27.47 4.68
CA PHE A 384 20.26 26.54 4.90
C PHE A 384 20.78 25.12 5.06
N ASN A 385 19.92 24.23 5.56
CA ASN A 385 20.16 22.79 5.57
C ASN A 385 18.98 22.04 4.94
N VAL A 386 19.27 20.88 4.34
CA VAL A 386 18.28 19.95 3.81
C VAL A 386 18.65 18.51 4.16
N ASN A 387 17.65 17.64 4.29
CA ASN A 387 17.84 16.20 4.54
C ASN A 387 17.57 15.36 3.28
N GLU A 388 17.20 16.00 2.17
CA GLU A 388 17.05 15.38 0.86
C GLU A 388 17.64 16.33 -0.20
N SER A 389 18.57 15.80 -0.99
CA SER A 389 19.16 16.50 -2.15
C SER A 389 19.77 15.46 -3.09
N LEU A 390 20.11 15.86 -4.31
CA LEU A 390 20.85 15.01 -5.24
C LEU A 390 22.21 14.60 -4.67
N LEU A 391 22.92 15.51 -3.99
CA LEU A 391 24.25 15.23 -3.47
C LEU A 391 24.24 14.16 -2.36
N LEU A 392 23.21 14.19 -1.50
CA LEU A 392 23.05 13.20 -0.43
C LEU A 392 22.89 11.75 -0.94
N SER A 393 22.38 11.57 -2.15
CA SER A 393 22.18 10.23 -2.74
C SER A 393 23.36 9.73 -3.58
N ILE A 394 24.27 10.61 -4.03
CA ILE A 394 25.35 10.23 -4.97
C ILE A 394 26.76 10.34 -4.38
N VAL A 395 26.97 11.09 -3.30
CA VAL A 395 28.30 11.27 -2.71
C VAL A 395 28.72 10.02 -1.92
N LYS A 396 29.96 9.55 -2.16
CA LYS A 396 30.54 8.40 -1.48
C LYS A 396 30.99 8.73 -0.05
N PRO A 397 30.78 7.81 0.92
CA PRO A 397 30.06 6.55 0.80
C PRO A 397 28.56 6.77 0.55
N GLU A 398 28.03 6.15 -0.51
CA GLU A 398 26.65 6.38 -0.98
C GLU A 398 25.65 6.05 0.12
N ASN A 399 24.55 6.79 0.11
CA ASN A 399 23.46 6.72 1.08
C ASN A 399 23.86 7.13 2.50
N LYS A 400 25.13 7.18 2.91
CA LYS A 400 25.50 7.58 4.28
C LYS A 400 25.26 9.06 4.58
N ALA A 401 25.36 9.91 3.57
CA ALA A 401 25.10 11.32 3.71
C ALA A 401 23.59 11.56 3.93
N GLY A 402 23.21 12.19 5.05
CA GLY A 402 21.80 12.40 5.41
C GLY A 402 21.41 13.83 5.74
N THR A 403 22.39 14.73 5.91
CA THR A 403 22.15 16.16 6.10
C THR A 403 23.16 16.95 5.30
N GLU A 404 22.65 17.91 4.53
CA GLU A 404 23.42 18.86 3.76
C GLU A 404 23.29 20.24 4.39
N ILE A 405 24.41 20.92 4.62
CA ILE A 405 24.47 22.33 5.01
C ILE A 405 25.09 23.11 3.87
N VAL A 406 24.41 24.17 3.43
CA VAL A 406 24.89 25.07 2.38
C VAL A 406 25.16 26.44 2.98
N ILE A 407 26.36 26.96 2.73
CA ILE A 407 26.82 28.27 3.21
C ILE A 407 27.25 29.11 2.02
N PRO A 408 26.58 30.24 1.72
CA PRO A 408 27.03 31.17 0.70
C PRO A 408 28.32 31.87 1.15
N LEU A 409 29.25 31.99 0.21
CA LEU A 409 30.54 32.65 0.41
C LEU A 409 30.52 34.07 -0.15
N SER A 410 31.35 34.94 0.41
CA SER A 410 31.45 36.36 0.03
C SER A 410 31.88 36.60 -1.43
N ASN A 411 32.45 35.59 -2.10
CA ASN A 411 32.83 35.64 -3.52
C ASN A 411 31.73 35.14 -4.46
N GLY A 412 30.53 34.80 -3.96
CA GLY A 412 29.41 34.28 -4.74
C GLY A 412 29.38 32.75 -4.90
N ASN A 413 30.40 32.04 -4.41
CA ASN A 413 30.41 30.58 -4.39
C ASN A 413 29.62 30.04 -3.18
N PHE A 414 29.43 28.72 -3.14
CA PHE A 414 28.76 28.02 -2.05
C PHE A 414 29.70 26.98 -1.45
N CYS A 415 29.79 26.94 -0.12
CA CYS A 415 30.39 25.84 0.61
C CYS A 415 29.29 24.86 1.01
N ILE A 416 29.36 23.63 0.50
CA ILE A 416 28.39 22.57 0.78
C ILE A 416 29.07 21.52 1.65
N LEU A 417 28.45 21.22 2.79
CA LEU A 417 28.88 20.22 3.78
C LEU A 417 27.89 19.07 3.79
N LEU A 418 28.35 17.84 3.61
CA LEU A 418 27.52 16.64 3.72
C LEU A 418 27.93 15.85 4.96
N ILE A 419 26.94 15.61 5.80
CA ILE A 419 27.08 14.99 7.12
C ILE A 419 26.60 13.55 7.04
N GLU A 420 27.35 12.63 7.65
CA GLU A 420 26.93 11.24 7.86
C GLU A 420 25.73 11.21 8.81
N GLY A 421 24.58 10.75 8.33
CA GLY A 421 23.34 10.73 9.10
C GLY A 421 22.40 11.89 8.87
N SER A 422 21.13 11.69 9.24
CA SER A 422 20.10 12.72 9.17
C SER A 422 19.89 13.38 10.53
N PHE A 423 20.01 14.71 10.56
CA PHE A 423 19.89 15.54 11.75
C PHE A 423 19.12 16.84 11.47
N ASP A 424 18.42 17.33 12.49
CA ASP A 424 17.86 18.67 12.49
C ASP A 424 18.94 19.67 12.91
N ILE A 425 19.21 20.67 12.07
CA ILE A 425 20.16 21.73 12.37
C ILE A 425 19.40 22.98 12.82
N ASN A 426 19.75 23.49 13.99
CA ASN A 426 19.20 24.76 14.48
C ASN A 426 19.68 25.92 13.57
N SER A 427 18.77 26.82 13.20
CA SER A 427 19.09 28.01 12.41
C SER A 427 20.16 28.88 13.07
N GLN A 428 20.20 28.95 14.40
CA GLN A 428 21.24 29.68 15.13
C GLN A 428 22.64 29.12 14.84
N HIS A 429 22.81 27.80 14.78
CA HIS A 429 24.11 27.19 14.45
C HIS A 429 24.54 27.53 13.02
N LEU A 430 23.60 27.66 12.08
CA LEU A 430 23.89 28.09 10.72
C LEU A 430 24.35 29.56 10.67
N GLU A 431 23.69 30.43 11.45
CA GLU A 431 24.06 31.84 11.58
C GLU A 431 25.44 32.03 12.22
N GLU A 432 25.79 31.22 13.21
CA GLU A 432 27.11 31.22 13.85
C GLU A 432 28.20 30.65 12.92
N LEU A 433 27.91 29.57 12.19
CA LEU A 433 28.87 28.89 11.32
C LEU A 433 29.23 29.71 10.07
N ASN A 434 28.26 30.43 9.49
CA ASN A 434 28.44 31.19 8.24
C ASN A 434 29.64 32.18 8.28
N PRO A 435 29.74 33.11 9.24
CA PRO A 435 30.84 34.08 9.27
C PRO A 435 32.20 33.41 9.48
N ILE A 436 32.27 32.33 10.26
CA ILE A 436 33.51 31.58 10.53
C ILE A 436 34.00 30.90 9.25
N ILE A 437 33.12 30.23 8.52
CA ILE A 437 33.45 29.58 7.25
C ILE A 437 33.90 30.62 6.22
N ASN A 438 33.22 31.76 6.14
CA ASN A 438 33.64 32.88 5.29
C ASN A 438 35.01 33.44 5.70
N GLN A 439 35.34 33.51 6.99
CA GLN A 439 36.65 33.96 7.45
C GLN A 439 37.77 32.99 7.04
N ILE A 440 37.54 31.69 7.17
CA ILE A 440 38.52 30.63 6.85
C ILE A 440 38.74 30.47 5.34
N LEU A 441 37.72 30.74 4.53
CA LEU A 441 37.73 30.55 3.06
C LEU A 441 37.87 31.85 2.24
N ARG A 442 38.13 32.98 2.89
CA ARG A 442 38.58 34.23 2.24
C ARG A 442 39.84 34.01 1.44
#